data_AF-A0A6S7LJH5-F1
#
_entry.id   AF-A0A6S7LJH5-F1
#
_cell.length_a   1.000
_cell.length_b   1.000
_cell.length_c   1.000
_cell.angle_alpha   90.00
_cell.angle_beta   90.00
_cell.angle_gamma   90.00
#
_symmetry.space_group_name_H-M   'P 1'
#
loop_
_entity.id
_entity.type
_entity.pdbx_description
1 polymer ?
#
loop_
_entity_poly.entity_id
_entity_poly.type
_entity_poly.pdbx_seq_one_letter_code
_entity_poly.pdbx_strand_id
1 'polypeptide(L)'
;MPPKINFKTLLGKRDNAIHALKELFEEFETVFEIQPQLKRLEQIFTILETKYRSIKEQQEFIADKYVEEGVEETLKEAHKRIGDAVKEEYLKISKKFAAYQKEVSSKKPQEETETLKAMTSAVLKMTETMSTGSKPSKSGLERLPVPSWDGSRRMYPTWRKEFNHWMKKYAQDEDEQLQRFRKALPSHLWWTDQVKTCRTIDQAWKILDIEFSDKRKLMDELLAGISKHDQ
;
A
#
# COMPACT_ATOMS: atom_id res chain seq x y z
N MET A 1 -27.65 6.66 47.97
CA MET A 1 -27.99 6.22 46.60
C MET A 1 -26.72 6.21 45.77
N PRO A 2 -26.40 5.13 45.05
CA PRO A 2 -25.26 5.11 44.12
C PRO A 2 -25.54 6.06 42.94
N PRO A 3 -24.54 6.74 42.38
CA PRO A 3 -24.74 7.63 41.24
C PRO A 3 -25.27 6.84 40.03
N LYS A 4 -26.34 7.35 39.42
CA LYS A 4 -26.93 6.76 38.20
C LYS A 4 -25.92 6.79 37.06
N ILE A 5 -25.57 5.61 36.55
CA ILE A 5 -24.64 5.46 35.42
C ILE A 5 -25.35 5.90 34.13
N ASN A 6 -24.77 6.88 33.41
CA ASN A 6 -25.28 7.35 32.12
C ASN A 6 -24.73 6.50 30.98
N PHE A 7 -25.46 5.45 30.61
CA PHE A 7 -25.07 4.51 29.54
C PHE A 7 -24.85 5.16 28.18
N LYS A 8 -25.56 6.25 27.86
CA LYS A 8 -25.37 6.98 26.60
C LYS A 8 -23.98 7.61 26.54
N THR A 9 -23.52 8.17 27.65
CA THR A 9 -22.16 8.71 27.76
C THR A 9 -21.10 7.61 27.66
N LEU A 10 -21.37 6.42 28.22
CA LEU A 10 -20.44 5.28 28.13
C LEU A 10 -20.35 4.70 26.72
N LEU A 11 -21.47 4.58 26.00
CA LEU A 11 -21.49 4.12 24.61
C LEU A 11 -20.74 5.09 23.68
N GLY A 12 -21.00 6.40 23.82
CA GLY A 12 -20.26 7.40 23.04
C GLY A 12 -18.75 7.36 23.29
N LYS A 13 -18.33 7.16 24.55
CA LYS A 13 -16.90 6.99 24.89
C LYS A 13 -16.30 5.73 24.25
N ARG A 14 -17.02 4.61 24.25
CA ARG A 14 -16.60 3.37 23.60
C ARG A 14 -16.46 3.55 22.10
N ASP A 15 -17.45 4.16 21.45
CA ASP A 15 -17.45 4.31 19.99
C ASP A 15 -16.32 5.24 19.52
N ASN A 16 -16.07 6.31 20.26
CA ASN A 16 -14.90 7.17 20.04
C ASN A 16 -13.58 6.40 20.21
N ALA A 17 -13.47 5.55 21.25
CA ALA A 17 -12.28 4.74 21.46
C ALA A 17 -12.07 3.69 20.35
N ILE A 18 -13.14 3.07 19.85
CA ILE A 18 -13.10 2.14 18.70
C ILE A 18 -12.67 2.86 17.43
N HIS A 19 -13.15 4.10 17.22
CA HIS A 19 -12.75 4.89 16.05
C HIS A 19 -11.26 5.23 16.09
N ALA A 20 -10.77 5.75 17.23
CA ALA A 20 -9.35 6.05 17.42
C ALA A 20 -8.46 4.80 17.23
N LEU A 21 -8.92 3.62 17.67
CA LEU A 21 -8.20 2.37 17.47
C LEU A 21 -8.10 1.98 15.99
N LYS A 22 -9.14 2.26 15.18
CA LYS A 22 -9.11 1.98 13.74
C LYS A 22 -8.16 2.89 12.99
N GLU A 23 -8.14 4.18 13.33
CA GLU A 23 -7.17 5.14 12.77
C GLU A 23 -5.74 4.64 13.00
N LEU A 24 -5.44 4.17 14.22
CA LEU A 24 -4.15 3.57 14.55
C LEU A 24 -3.82 2.30 13.74
N PHE A 25 -4.82 1.47 13.41
CA PHE A 25 -4.59 0.30 12.55
C PHE A 25 -4.26 0.71 11.11
N GLU A 26 -4.94 1.73 10.57
CA GLU A 26 -4.66 2.24 9.23
C GLU A 26 -3.26 2.88 9.15
N GLU A 27 -2.87 3.64 10.17
CA GLU A 27 -1.51 4.18 10.29
C GLU A 27 -0.47 3.05 10.39
N PHE A 28 -0.73 2.03 11.21
CA PHE A 28 0.15 0.87 11.34
C PHE A 28 0.37 0.14 10.01
N GLU A 29 -0.70 -0.18 9.27
CA GLU A 29 -0.60 -0.85 7.98
C GLU A 29 0.16 0.02 6.96
N THR A 30 -0.09 1.33 6.95
CA THR A 30 0.64 2.28 6.09
C THR A 30 2.14 2.26 6.39
N VAL A 31 2.53 2.31 7.66
CA VAL A 31 3.95 2.24 8.07
C VAL A 31 4.55 0.87 7.74
N PHE A 32 3.80 -0.21 7.98
CA PHE A 32 4.23 -1.58 7.71
C PHE A 32 4.47 -1.83 6.21
N GLU A 33 3.65 -1.27 5.33
CA GLU A 33 3.84 -1.35 3.87
C GLU A 33 5.06 -0.55 3.38
N ILE A 34 5.35 0.59 4.02
CA ILE A 34 6.49 1.45 3.68
C ILE A 34 7.82 0.82 4.10
N GLN A 35 7.89 0.18 5.26
CA GLN A 35 9.14 -0.33 5.84
C GLN A 35 9.93 -1.29 4.92
N PRO A 36 9.33 -2.30 4.26
CA PRO A 36 10.04 -3.15 3.29
C PRO A 36 10.59 -2.35 2.10
N GLN A 37 9.89 -1.30 1.66
CA GLN A 37 10.31 -0.47 0.54
C GLN A 37 11.53 0.39 0.92
N LEU A 38 11.57 0.91 2.14
CA LEU A 38 12.73 1.63 2.69
C LEU A 38 13.97 0.72 2.74
N LYS A 39 13.81 -0.50 3.24
CA LYS A 39 14.90 -1.49 3.29
C LYS A 39 15.42 -1.85 1.90
N ARG A 40 14.51 -1.97 0.92
CA ARG A 40 14.87 -2.20 -0.48
C ARG A 40 15.64 -1.01 -1.07
N LEU A 41 15.24 0.22 -0.74
CA LEU A 41 15.93 1.43 -1.20
C LEU A 41 17.37 1.49 -0.68
N GLU A 42 17.60 1.17 0.59
CA GLU A 42 18.95 1.08 1.18
C GLU A 42 19.82 0.05 0.46
N GLN A 43 19.28 -1.15 0.20
CA GLN A 43 19.99 -2.21 -0.54
C GLN A 43 20.37 -1.77 -1.95
N ILE A 44 19.45 -1.12 -2.67
CA ILE A 44 19.70 -0.60 -4.02
C ILE A 44 20.82 0.47 -3.96
N PHE A 45 20.80 1.35 -2.96
CA PHE A 45 21.82 2.38 -2.82
C PHE A 45 23.21 1.79 -2.56
N THR A 46 23.33 0.77 -1.71
CA THR A 46 24.60 0.05 -1.48
C THR A 46 25.14 -0.59 -2.76
N ILE A 47 24.26 -1.20 -3.56
CA ILE A 47 24.65 -1.77 -4.87
C ILE A 47 25.12 -0.66 -5.81
N LEU A 48 24.41 0.46 -5.86
CA LEU A 48 24.73 1.62 -6.70
C LEU A 48 26.09 2.22 -6.32
N GLU A 49 26.38 2.39 -5.03
CA GLU A 49 27.67 2.86 -4.53
C GLU A 49 28.81 1.92 -4.93
N THR A 50 28.60 0.61 -4.77
CA THR A 50 29.59 -0.40 -5.15
C THR A 50 29.91 -0.34 -6.64
N LYS A 51 28.88 -0.23 -7.49
CA LYS A 51 29.06 -0.12 -8.95
C LYS A 51 29.76 1.18 -9.33
N TYR A 52 29.38 2.30 -8.72
CA TYR A 52 30.03 3.57 -8.98
C TYR A 52 31.52 3.55 -8.64
N ARG A 53 31.90 2.96 -7.50
CA ARG A 53 33.30 2.80 -7.11
C ARG A 53 34.10 2.00 -8.14
N SER A 54 33.54 0.88 -8.61
CA SER A 54 34.17 0.06 -9.65
C SER A 54 34.33 0.83 -10.97
N ILE A 55 33.32 1.59 -11.39
CA ILE A 55 33.42 2.43 -12.60
C ILE A 55 34.50 3.51 -12.40
N LYS A 56 34.57 4.13 -11.21
CA LYS A 56 35.61 5.13 -10.90
C LYS A 56 37.02 4.54 -11.01
N GLU A 57 37.24 3.35 -10.47
CA GLU A 57 38.53 2.65 -10.59
C GLU A 57 38.88 2.33 -12.06
N GLN A 58 37.90 1.90 -12.85
CA GLN A 58 38.09 1.68 -14.29
C GLN A 58 38.43 2.98 -15.03
N GLN A 59 37.77 4.09 -14.67
CA GLN A 59 38.02 5.40 -15.25
C GLN A 59 39.45 5.89 -14.96
N GLU A 60 39.92 5.72 -13.72
CA GLU A 60 41.28 6.06 -13.31
C GLU A 60 42.32 5.18 -14.03
N PHE A 61 42.11 3.86 -14.06
CA PHE A 61 43.00 2.93 -14.77
C PHE A 61 43.14 3.23 -16.26
N ILE A 62 42.04 3.53 -16.95
CA ILE A 62 42.07 3.89 -18.38
C ILE A 62 42.81 5.22 -18.58
N ALA A 63 42.61 6.20 -17.69
CA ALA A 63 43.31 7.47 -17.78
C ALA A 63 44.83 7.30 -17.64
N ASP A 64 45.28 6.47 -16.70
CA ASP A 64 46.70 6.14 -16.53
C ASP A 64 47.27 5.46 -17.79
N LYS A 65 46.53 4.49 -18.36
CA LYS A 65 46.93 3.81 -19.60
C LYS A 65 47.03 4.76 -20.79
N TYR A 66 46.13 5.74 -20.91
CA TYR A 66 46.20 6.74 -21.98
C TYR A 66 47.43 7.65 -21.87
N VAL A 67 47.93 7.88 -20.66
CA VAL A 67 49.19 8.61 -20.44
C VAL A 67 50.38 7.75 -20.85
N GLU A 68 50.43 6.49 -20.44
CA GLU A 68 51.49 5.53 -20.79
C GLU A 68 51.61 5.31 -22.31
N GLU A 69 50.48 5.15 -23.00
CA GLU A 69 50.42 4.82 -24.43
C GLU A 69 50.46 6.05 -25.35
N GLY A 70 50.50 7.27 -24.80
CA GLY A 70 50.56 8.50 -25.61
C GLY A 70 49.31 8.75 -26.45
N VAL A 71 48.14 8.35 -25.95
CA VAL A 71 46.85 8.48 -26.66
C VAL A 71 46.51 9.96 -26.95
N GLU A 72 45.84 10.22 -28.07
CA GLU A 72 45.40 11.55 -28.49
C GLU A 72 44.59 12.28 -27.42
N GLU A 73 44.80 13.59 -27.32
CA GLU A 73 44.17 14.45 -26.31
C GLU A 73 42.64 14.48 -26.43
N THR A 74 42.11 14.39 -27.66
CA THR A 74 40.67 14.33 -27.93
C THR A 74 39.99 13.11 -27.28
N LEU A 75 40.65 11.95 -27.28
CA LEU A 75 40.15 10.74 -26.65
C LEU A 75 40.24 10.80 -25.13
N LYS A 76 41.32 11.40 -24.59
CA LYS A 76 41.46 11.68 -23.15
C LYS A 76 40.36 12.60 -22.64
N GLU A 77 40.05 13.66 -23.37
CA GLU A 77 38.94 14.56 -23.04
C GLU A 77 37.58 13.86 -23.10
N ALA A 78 37.33 13.04 -24.12
CA ALA A 78 36.07 12.31 -24.25
C ALA A 78 35.86 11.32 -23.08
N HIS A 79 36.90 10.57 -22.71
CA HIS A 79 36.88 9.66 -21.56
C HIS A 79 36.58 10.41 -20.26
N LYS A 80 37.28 11.52 -20.02
CA LYS A 80 37.05 12.39 -18.85
C LYS A 80 35.60 12.88 -18.79
N ARG A 81 35.03 13.33 -19.91
CA ARG A 81 33.62 13.81 -19.97
C ARG A 81 32.63 12.71 -19.58
N ILE A 82 32.87 11.47 -19.99
CA ILE A 82 32.03 10.32 -19.60
C ILE A 82 32.14 10.08 -18.09
N GLY A 83 33.36 10.07 -17.54
CA GLY A 83 33.58 9.94 -16.10
C GLY A 83 32.91 11.05 -15.27
N ASP A 84 33.02 12.30 -15.73
CA ASP A 84 32.39 13.46 -15.09
C ASP A 84 30.86 13.37 -15.11
N ALA A 85 30.25 12.94 -16.23
CA ALA A 85 28.80 12.75 -16.34
C ALA A 85 28.29 11.67 -15.37
N VAL A 86 28.96 10.51 -15.32
CA VAL A 86 28.60 9.43 -14.38
C VAL A 86 28.73 9.89 -12.93
N LYS A 87 29.78 10.66 -12.61
CA LYS A 87 29.98 11.25 -11.27
C LYS A 87 28.89 12.23 -10.91
N GLU A 88 28.46 13.09 -11.85
CA GLU A 88 27.38 14.05 -11.60
C GLU A 88 26.06 13.33 -11.29
N GLU A 89 25.69 12.30 -12.06
CA GLU A 89 24.49 11.50 -11.81
C GLU A 89 24.54 10.79 -10.46
N TYR A 90 25.68 10.17 -10.13
CA TYR A 90 25.90 9.54 -8.83
C TYR A 90 25.71 10.55 -7.70
N LEU A 91 26.36 11.72 -7.76
CA LEU A 91 26.24 12.77 -6.74
C LEU A 91 24.79 13.26 -6.57
N LYS A 92 24.03 13.38 -7.66
CA LYS A 92 22.61 13.75 -7.60
C LYS A 92 21.77 12.72 -6.85
N ILE A 93 22.00 11.43 -7.11
CA ILE A 93 21.31 10.34 -6.41
C ILE A 93 21.75 10.26 -4.95
N SER A 94 23.06 10.38 -4.65
CA SER A 94 23.59 10.39 -3.29
C SER A 94 23.02 11.53 -2.46
N LYS A 95 22.88 12.74 -3.03
CA LYS A 95 22.25 13.88 -2.34
C LYS A 95 20.79 13.60 -2.00
N LYS A 96 20.02 13.01 -2.93
CA LYS A 96 18.62 12.62 -2.67
C LYS A 96 18.55 11.57 -1.56
N PHE A 97 19.42 10.56 -1.59
CA PHE A 97 19.45 9.52 -0.56
C PHE A 97 19.88 10.06 0.82
N ALA A 98 20.85 10.96 0.87
CA ALA A 98 21.26 11.63 2.11
C ALA A 98 20.14 12.50 2.71
N ALA A 99 19.37 13.21 1.87
CA ALA A 99 18.20 13.96 2.31
C ALA A 99 17.13 13.02 2.90
N TYR A 100 16.84 11.91 2.22
CA TYR A 100 15.97 10.86 2.72
C TYR A 100 16.45 10.28 4.07
N GLN A 101 17.73 9.93 4.20
CA GLN A 101 18.30 9.42 5.46
C GLN A 101 18.19 10.43 6.60
N LYS A 102 18.37 11.72 6.30
CA LYS A 102 18.21 12.80 7.28
C LYS A 102 16.76 12.90 7.73
N GLU A 103 15.79 12.83 6.82
CA GLU A 103 14.37 12.84 7.16
C GLU A 103 13.97 11.63 8.02
N VAL A 104 14.40 10.42 7.64
CA VAL A 104 14.15 9.19 8.42
C VAL A 104 14.82 9.26 9.80
N SER A 105 16.05 9.80 9.88
CA SER A 105 16.75 9.96 11.15
C SER A 105 16.18 11.07 12.03
N SER A 106 15.60 12.12 11.44
CA SER A 106 14.91 13.19 12.17
C SER A 106 13.52 12.77 12.68
N LYS A 107 12.92 11.75 12.07
CA LYS A 107 11.68 11.11 12.54
C LYS A 107 11.94 9.96 13.51
N LYS A 108 13.15 9.84 14.07
CA LYS A 108 13.47 8.72 14.98
C LYS A 108 12.48 8.73 16.17
N PRO A 109 11.79 7.61 16.41
CA PRO A 109 10.74 7.50 17.42
C PRO A 109 11.30 7.41 18.83
N GLN A 110 11.76 8.53 19.39
CA GLN A 110 12.05 8.58 20.82
C GLN A 110 10.74 8.75 21.64
N GLU A 111 9.65 9.24 21.04
CA GLU A 111 8.30 9.23 21.62
C GLU A 111 7.46 8.00 21.23
N GLU A 112 7.69 7.42 20.04
CA GLU A 112 6.90 6.29 19.50
C GLU A 112 7.26 4.96 20.17
N THR A 113 8.49 4.79 20.66
CA THR A 113 8.90 3.55 21.37
C THR A 113 8.30 3.44 22.78
N GLU A 114 8.11 4.56 23.49
CA GLU A 114 7.42 4.56 24.79
C GLU A 114 5.90 4.38 24.62
N THR A 115 5.30 4.99 23.59
CA THR A 115 3.87 4.85 23.28
C THR A 115 3.52 3.46 22.74
N LEU A 116 4.33 2.85 21.86
CA LEU A 116 4.12 1.45 21.44
C LEU A 116 4.30 0.47 22.60
N LYS A 117 5.27 0.70 23.50
CA LYS A 117 5.49 -0.15 24.67
C LYS A 117 4.36 -0.02 25.70
N ALA A 118 3.80 1.19 25.85
CA ALA A 118 2.62 1.46 26.64
C ALA A 118 1.36 0.82 26.03
N MET A 119 1.17 0.92 24.71
CA MET A 119 0.08 0.26 23.98
C MET A 119 0.17 -1.26 24.09
N THR A 120 1.36 -1.84 23.90
CA THR A 120 1.58 -3.29 24.03
C THR A 120 1.27 -3.77 25.46
N SER A 121 1.67 -2.99 26.48
CA SER A 121 1.31 -3.28 27.88
C SER A 121 -0.20 -3.14 28.16
N ALA A 122 -0.87 -2.17 27.54
CA ALA A 122 -2.30 -1.96 27.71
C ALA A 122 -3.14 -3.06 27.03
N VAL A 123 -2.72 -3.50 25.84
CA VAL A 123 -3.35 -4.62 25.10
C VAL A 123 -3.18 -5.92 25.88
N LEU A 124 -1.98 -6.21 26.41
CA LEU A 124 -1.73 -7.39 27.24
C LEU A 124 -2.63 -7.43 28.49
N LYS A 125 -2.78 -6.30 29.18
CA LYS A 125 -3.70 -6.17 30.32
C LYS A 125 -5.17 -6.35 29.95
N MET A 126 -5.60 -5.87 28.78
CA MET A 126 -6.97 -6.10 28.30
C MET A 126 -7.22 -7.58 28.00
N THR A 127 -6.28 -8.28 27.35
CA THR A 127 -6.40 -9.73 27.10
C THR A 127 -6.45 -10.57 28.39
N GLU A 128 -5.73 -10.17 29.44
CA GLU A 128 -5.85 -10.80 30.77
C GLU A 128 -7.24 -10.58 31.39
N THR A 129 -7.80 -9.37 31.28
CA THR A 129 -9.13 -9.07 31.83
C THR A 129 -10.29 -9.72 31.06
N MET A 130 -10.11 -10.06 29.79
CA MET A 130 -11.13 -10.77 29.00
C MET A 130 -11.10 -12.29 29.17
N SER A 131 -10.07 -12.84 29.83
CA SER A 131 -9.95 -14.27 30.12
C SER A 131 -10.74 -14.71 31.37
N THR A 132 -11.28 -13.77 32.16
CA THR A 132 -12.16 -14.07 33.30
C THR A 132 -13.62 -13.79 32.93
N GLY A 133 -14.41 -14.87 32.87
CA GLY A 133 -15.63 -14.97 32.07
C GLY A 133 -16.83 -14.13 32.50
N SER A 134 -17.60 -13.69 31.49
CA SER A 134 -19.07 -13.72 31.50
C SER A 134 -19.60 -13.72 30.05
N LYS A 135 -20.68 -14.47 29.82
CA LYS A 135 -21.13 -15.02 28.53
C LYS A 135 -22.19 -14.11 27.86
N PRO A 136 -22.12 -13.79 26.55
CA PRO A 136 -23.21 -13.08 25.87
C PRO A 136 -24.16 -14.02 25.11
N SER A 137 -25.47 -13.78 25.26
CA SER A 137 -26.56 -14.44 24.52
C SER A 137 -26.83 -13.72 23.19
N LYS A 138 -27.13 -14.52 22.17
CA LYS A 138 -27.25 -14.16 20.75
C LYS A 138 -28.62 -13.55 20.42
N SER A 139 -28.65 -12.50 19.60
CA SER A 139 -29.51 -12.33 18.39
C SER A 139 -29.75 -10.84 18.09
N GLY A 140 -29.52 -10.44 16.83
CA GLY A 140 -29.83 -9.08 16.34
C GLY A 140 -28.73 -8.43 15.50
N LEU A 141 -28.23 -9.13 14.48
CA LEU A 141 -27.33 -8.58 13.46
C LEU A 141 -28.09 -7.57 12.57
N GLU A 142 -27.94 -6.27 12.82
CA GLU A 142 -28.16 -5.28 11.76
C GLU A 142 -26.96 -5.31 10.80
N ARG A 143 -27.28 -5.63 9.54
CA ARG A 143 -26.37 -5.95 8.44
C ARG A 143 -25.67 -4.69 7.93
N LEU A 144 -24.34 -4.65 8.04
CA LEU A 144 -23.50 -3.59 7.47
C LEU A 144 -23.62 -3.50 5.93
N PRO A 145 -23.50 -2.29 5.35
CA PRO A 145 -23.61 -2.06 3.91
C PRO A 145 -22.38 -2.61 3.17
N VAL A 146 -22.63 -3.24 2.02
CA VAL A 146 -21.60 -3.76 1.13
C VAL A 146 -21.13 -2.62 0.22
N PRO A 147 -19.82 -2.47 -0.04
CA PRO A 147 -19.32 -1.42 -0.90
C PRO A 147 -19.90 -1.53 -2.31
N SER A 148 -20.53 -0.45 -2.77
CA SER A 148 -21.02 -0.33 -4.15
C SER A 148 -19.85 -0.06 -5.09
N TRP A 149 -19.91 -0.66 -6.27
CA TRP A 149 -18.98 -0.40 -7.37
C TRP A 149 -19.65 0.48 -8.42
N ASP A 150 -18.87 1.37 -9.01
CA ASP A 150 -19.29 2.31 -10.05
C ASP A 150 -19.16 1.74 -11.48
N GLY A 151 -18.61 0.53 -11.62
CA GLY A 151 -18.33 -0.09 -12.92
C GLY A 151 -16.99 0.34 -13.53
N SER A 152 -16.15 1.09 -12.81
CA SER A 152 -14.85 1.53 -13.28
C SER A 152 -13.83 0.39 -13.29
N ARG A 153 -13.17 0.18 -14.45
CA ARG A 153 -12.08 -0.80 -14.62
C ARG A 153 -10.91 -0.52 -13.68
N ARG A 154 -10.61 0.74 -13.39
CA ARG A 154 -9.53 1.15 -12.48
C ARG A 154 -9.80 0.69 -11.04
N MET A 155 -11.06 0.71 -10.62
CA MET A 155 -11.45 0.37 -9.24
C MET A 155 -11.86 -1.09 -9.06
N TYR A 156 -12.05 -1.82 -10.16
CA TYR A 156 -12.39 -3.24 -10.13
C TYR A 156 -11.46 -4.11 -9.26
N PRO A 157 -10.12 -4.01 -9.34
CA PRO A 157 -9.24 -4.85 -8.52
C PRO A 157 -9.35 -4.55 -7.01
N THR A 158 -9.52 -3.28 -6.65
CA THR A 158 -9.67 -2.84 -5.26
C THR A 158 -11.03 -3.26 -4.72
N TRP A 159 -12.10 -2.96 -5.44
CA TRP A 159 -13.45 -3.36 -5.07
C TRP A 159 -13.59 -4.88 -4.93
N ARG A 160 -13.00 -5.66 -5.85
CA ARG A 160 -12.99 -7.12 -5.75
C ARG A 160 -12.34 -7.63 -4.47
N LYS A 161 -11.22 -7.02 -4.06
CA LYS A 161 -10.54 -7.39 -2.80
C LYS A 161 -11.40 -7.04 -1.59
N GLU A 162 -11.99 -5.85 -1.57
CA GLU A 162 -12.87 -5.39 -0.50
C GLU A 162 -14.12 -6.27 -0.38
N PHE A 163 -14.80 -6.54 -1.50
CA PHE A 163 -15.99 -7.39 -1.50
C PHE A 163 -15.69 -8.77 -0.91
N ASN A 164 -14.62 -9.42 -1.36
CA ASN A 164 -14.20 -10.73 -0.84
C ASN A 164 -13.77 -10.68 0.63
N HIS A 165 -13.10 -9.61 1.05
CA HIS A 165 -12.75 -9.38 2.45
C HIS A 165 -14.01 -9.36 3.33
N TRP A 166 -15.03 -8.61 2.92
CA TRP A 166 -16.30 -8.51 3.66
C TRP A 166 -17.07 -9.84 3.70
N MET A 167 -17.14 -10.57 2.59
CA MET A 167 -17.81 -11.87 2.55
C MET A 167 -17.11 -12.89 3.46
N LYS A 168 -15.77 -12.89 3.48
CA LYS A 168 -14.97 -13.79 4.33
C LYS A 168 -15.02 -13.42 5.81
N LYS A 169 -14.91 -12.12 6.15
CA LYS A 169 -14.96 -11.60 7.52
C LYS A 169 -16.23 -11.99 8.27
N TYR A 170 -17.35 -12.07 7.56
CA TYR A 170 -18.65 -12.42 8.12
C TYR A 170 -19.13 -13.83 7.76
N ALA A 171 -18.26 -14.67 7.18
CA ALA A 171 -18.55 -16.05 6.79
C ALA A 171 -19.91 -16.19 6.07
N GLN A 172 -20.17 -15.30 5.11
CA GLN A 172 -21.42 -15.29 4.36
C GLN A 172 -21.51 -16.53 3.46
N ASP A 173 -22.66 -17.18 3.39
CA ASP A 173 -22.90 -18.29 2.45
C ASP A 173 -23.01 -17.79 1.00
N GLU A 174 -22.84 -18.70 0.04
CA GLU A 174 -22.77 -18.36 -1.39
C GLU A 174 -24.02 -17.63 -1.91
N ASP A 175 -25.20 -17.93 -1.36
CA ASP A 175 -26.45 -17.29 -1.76
C ASP A 175 -26.52 -15.85 -1.22
N GLU A 176 -26.14 -15.62 0.04
CA GLU A 176 -26.05 -14.27 0.61
C GLU A 176 -24.96 -13.44 -0.09
N GLN A 177 -23.82 -14.07 -0.45
CA GLN A 177 -22.79 -13.41 -1.24
C GLN A 177 -23.31 -13.00 -2.63
N LEU A 178 -24.02 -13.88 -3.35
CA LEU A 178 -24.56 -13.57 -4.68
C LEU A 178 -25.63 -12.47 -4.63
N GLN A 179 -26.48 -12.45 -3.61
CA GLN A 179 -27.46 -11.37 -3.43
C GLN A 179 -26.78 -10.03 -3.16
N ARG A 180 -25.75 -10.02 -2.30
CA ARG A 180 -24.95 -8.83 -1.99
C ARG A 180 -24.16 -8.35 -3.20
N PHE A 181 -23.64 -9.27 -4.00
CA PHE A 181 -22.93 -8.98 -5.24
C PHE A 181 -23.82 -8.21 -6.20
N ARG A 182 -25.05 -8.70 -6.46
CA ARG A 182 -26.00 -8.02 -7.36
C ARG A 182 -26.39 -6.62 -6.88
N LYS A 183 -26.47 -6.40 -5.57
CA LYS A 183 -26.77 -5.08 -4.98
C LYS A 183 -25.60 -4.11 -5.07
N ALA A 184 -24.38 -4.61 -5.09
CA ALA A 184 -23.17 -3.80 -5.17
C ALA A 184 -22.86 -3.31 -6.59
N LEU A 185 -23.54 -3.83 -7.62
CA LEU A 185 -23.29 -3.45 -9.00
C LEU A 185 -24.09 -2.21 -9.43
N PRO A 186 -23.53 -1.37 -10.32
CA PRO A 186 -24.26 -0.27 -10.90
C PRO A 186 -25.41 -0.84 -11.75
N SER A 187 -26.57 -0.21 -11.62
CA SER A 187 -27.70 -0.49 -12.52
C SER A 187 -27.34 -0.03 -13.95
N HIS A 188 -28.17 -0.23 -14.96
CA HIS A 188 -28.04 0.38 -16.30
C HIS A 188 -26.81 0.02 -17.18
N LEU A 189 -25.98 -0.98 -16.86
CA LEU A 189 -24.92 -1.47 -17.76
C LEU A 189 -25.22 -2.88 -18.30
N TRP A 190 -24.85 -3.13 -19.56
CA TRP A 190 -25.20 -4.35 -20.30
C TRP A 190 -24.68 -5.64 -19.63
N TRP A 191 -23.50 -5.59 -19.02
CA TRP A 191 -22.93 -6.73 -18.30
C TRP A 191 -23.59 -6.95 -16.92
N THR A 192 -24.19 -5.91 -16.31
CA THR A 192 -24.94 -6.05 -15.05
C THR A 192 -26.14 -6.95 -15.24
N ASP A 193 -26.82 -6.86 -16.39
CA ASP A 193 -27.97 -7.71 -16.69
C ASP A 193 -27.58 -9.17 -16.90
N GLN A 194 -26.37 -9.43 -17.43
CA GLN A 194 -25.83 -10.79 -17.49
C GLN A 194 -25.55 -11.35 -16.09
N VAL A 195 -24.95 -10.56 -15.20
CA VAL A 195 -24.69 -10.98 -13.81
C VAL A 195 -25.99 -11.29 -13.04
N LYS A 196 -27.07 -10.54 -13.29
CA LYS A 196 -28.38 -10.81 -12.65
C LYS A 196 -28.92 -12.21 -12.98
N THR A 197 -28.56 -12.76 -14.15
CA THR A 197 -29.00 -14.09 -14.59
C THR A 197 -28.14 -15.25 -14.06
N CYS A 198 -26.98 -14.96 -13.44
CA CYS A 198 -26.10 -15.98 -12.89
C CYS A 198 -26.74 -16.73 -11.72
N ARG A 199 -26.53 -18.06 -11.64
CA ARG A 199 -27.03 -18.89 -10.54
C ARG A 199 -26.03 -19.06 -9.40
N THR A 200 -24.74 -18.80 -9.65
CA THR A 200 -23.68 -18.90 -8.66
C THR A 200 -22.81 -17.64 -8.66
N ILE A 201 -22.14 -17.37 -7.53
CA ILE A 201 -21.20 -16.25 -7.42
C ILE A 201 -19.98 -16.41 -8.35
N ASP A 202 -19.53 -17.64 -8.61
CA ASP A 202 -18.42 -17.89 -9.52
C ASP A 202 -18.75 -17.53 -10.97
N GLN A 203 -19.99 -17.77 -11.42
CA GLN A 203 -20.45 -17.34 -12.74
C GLN A 203 -20.46 -15.81 -12.84
N ALA A 204 -20.89 -15.13 -11.78
CA ALA A 204 -20.91 -13.68 -11.71
C ALA A 204 -19.49 -13.09 -11.76
N TRP A 205 -18.55 -13.67 -11.01
CA TRP A 205 -17.13 -13.29 -11.06
C TRP A 205 -16.51 -13.51 -12.44
N LYS A 206 -16.85 -14.62 -13.10
CA LYS A 206 -16.28 -14.94 -14.43
C LYS A 206 -16.66 -13.88 -15.47
N ILE A 207 -17.90 -13.37 -15.44
CA ILE A 207 -18.34 -12.29 -16.34
C ILE A 207 -17.51 -11.03 -16.10
N LEU A 208 -17.34 -10.63 -14.84
CA LEU A 208 -16.56 -9.44 -14.52
C LEU A 208 -15.06 -9.62 -14.81
N ASP A 209 -14.51 -10.82 -14.60
CA ASP A 209 -13.10 -11.08 -14.86
C ASP A 209 -12.77 -11.06 -16.35
N ILE A 210 -13.64 -11.56 -17.22
CA ILE A 210 -13.47 -11.45 -18.68
C ILE A 210 -13.41 -9.97 -19.10
N GLU A 211 -14.31 -9.16 -18.55
CA GLU A 211 -14.42 -7.77 -18.99
C GLU A 211 -13.37 -6.88 -18.35
N PHE A 212 -13.10 -7.01 -17.04
CA PHE A 212 -12.36 -6.03 -16.23
C PHE A 212 -11.00 -6.51 -15.71
N SER A 213 -10.67 -7.81 -15.76
CA SER A 213 -9.33 -8.29 -15.36
C SER A 213 -8.27 -8.17 -16.46
N ASP A 214 -8.62 -7.69 -17.66
CA ASP A 214 -7.65 -7.45 -18.74
C ASP A 214 -6.73 -6.27 -18.41
N LYS A 215 -5.49 -6.60 -18.02
CA LYS A 215 -4.44 -5.65 -17.64
C LYS A 215 -3.96 -4.79 -18.81
N ARG A 216 -4.07 -5.26 -20.07
CA ARG A 216 -3.66 -4.47 -21.24
C ARG A 216 -4.62 -3.31 -21.45
N LYS A 217 -5.93 -3.59 -21.42
CA LYS A 217 -6.97 -2.55 -21.48
C LYS A 217 -6.87 -1.53 -20.36
N LEU A 218 -6.53 -1.96 -19.14
CA LEU A 218 -6.28 -1.03 -18.02
C LEU A 218 -5.08 -0.11 -18.27
N MET A 219 -3.98 -0.65 -18.80
CA MET A 219 -2.80 0.15 -19.15
C MET A 219 -3.11 1.15 -20.29
N ASP A 220 -3.86 0.71 -21.31
CA ASP A 220 -4.27 1.58 -22.41
C ASP A 220 -5.19 2.72 -21.93
N GLU A 221 -6.13 2.45 -21.01
CA GLU A 221 -6.97 3.48 -20.38
C GLU A 221 -6.14 4.49 -19.56
N LEU A 222 -5.14 4.02 -18.80
CA LEU A 222 -4.26 4.89 -18.02
C LEU A 222 -3.36 5.76 -18.92
N LEU A 223 -2.82 5.20 -20.01
CA LEU A 223 -2.00 5.93 -20.98
C LEU A 223 -2.81 6.98 -21.75
N ALA A 224 -4.06 6.66 -22.11
CA ALA A 224 -4.98 7.59 -22.74
C ALA A 224 -5.37 8.75 -21.79
N GLY A 225 -5.43 8.50 -20.48
CA GLY A 225 -5.68 9.53 -19.47
C GLY A 225 -4.51 10.50 -19.30
N ILE A 226 -3.26 10.02 -19.35
CA ILE A 226 -2.05 10.85 -19.26
C ILE A 226 -1.91 11.73 -20.51
N SER A 227 -2.16 11.17 -21.69
CA SER A 227 -2.05 11.91 -22.96
C SER A 227 -3.07 13.04 -23.12
N LYS A 228 -4.14 13.05 -22.31
CA LYS A 228 -5.17 14.12 -22.31
C LYS A 228 -4.87 15.26 -21.34
N HIS A 229 -3.82 15.16 -20.53
CA HIS A 229 -3.45 16.17 -19.53
C HIS A 229 -2.34 17.12 -20.02
N ASP A 230 -1.82 16.90 -21.23
CA ASP A 230 -0.78 17.71 -21.89
C ASP A 230 -1.32 18.62 -23.02
N GLN A 231 -2.63 18.90 -23.05
CA GLN A 231 -3.25 19.94 -23.89
C GLN A 231 -3.94 20.99 -23.02
#